data_AF-A0A7J2YSL8-F1
#
_entry.id   AF-A0A7J2YSL8-F1
#
_cell.length_a   1.000
_cell.length_b   1.000
_cell.length_c   1.000
_cell.angle_alpha   90.00
_cell.angle_beta   90.00
_cell.angle_gamma   90.00
#
_symmetry.space_group_name_H-M   'P 1'
#
loop_
_entity.id
_entity.type
_entity.pdbx_description
1 polymer ?
#
loop_
_entity_poly.entity_id
_entity_poly.type
_entity_poly.pdbx_seq_one_letter_code
_entity_poly.pdbx_strand_id
1 'polypeptide(L)'
;MEQYRRVTPIKVGIVIVAIAYFLFTLHATFVLSWIGEWEALGAYNPQAAFWIFVTDVSAYAFLLLRFLASIVAVSAAILYLSKRWLLQSTTYKLLRVILILEGLYWLGLLPSGIWGIIPSNAGFSTSLLVSTGIPCMVGSIGIPVSLFMLAYRLNPNQPPKKAIKWMLIAGFFYVLEFWLNNTGMWIITVMQDGSGILSNSPQLIASFASAVAGLLALALFTGYFAKKSIGAVDWSQLSIRISGAIITSLGLFFLWNYLTWIFWGGWNQWYAWILGHNLDLWMLTLPLVGLPMLFYRRDQGEEAAS
;
A
#
# COMPACT_ATOMS: atom_id res chain seq x y z
N MET A 1 -8.42 33.04 -26.48
CA MET A 1 -9.48 32.05 -26.25
C MET A 1 -9.07 31.18 -25.07
N GLU A 2 -9.62 31.48 -23.90
CA GLU A 2 -9.39 30.71 -22.68
C GLU A 2 -10.03 29.34 -22.81
N GLN A 3 -9.19 28.34 -23.08
CA GLN A 3 -9.55 26.94 -22.94
C GLN A 3 -9.89 26.72 -21.46
N TYR A 4 -11.19 26.75 -21.13
CA TYR A 4 -11.72 26.45 -19.79
C TYR A 4 -11.07 25.14 -19.30
N ARG A 5 -10.09 25.29 -18.43
CA ARG A 5 -9.15 24.25 -18.02
C ARG A 5 -9.93 23.29 -17.10
N ARG A 6 -10.52 22.23 -17.64
CA ARG A 6 -11.45 21.36 -16.89
C ARG A 6 -10.72 20.66 -15.73
N VAL A 7 -11.24 20.84 -14.50
CA VAL A 7 -10.92 19.97 -13.36
C VAL A 7 -11.52 18.61 -13.70
N THR A 8 -10.72 17.55 -13.72
CA THR A 8 -11.20 16.20 -14.05
C THR A 8 -11.44 15.41 -12.77
N PRO A 9 -12.37 14.44 -12.76
CA PRO A 9 -12.57 13.57 -11.60
C PRO A 9 -11.30 12.84 -11.15
N ILE A 10 -10.41 12.48 -12.08
CA ILE A 10 -9.09 11.89 -11.76
C ILE A 10 -8.23 12.86 -10.94
N LYS A 11 -8.18 14.15 -11.30
CA LYS A 11 -7.41 15.16 -10.56
C LYS A 11 -7.92 15.31 -9.13
N VAL A 12 -9.24 15.37 -8.97
CA VAL A 12 -9.88 15.46 -7.65
C VAL A 12 -9.59 14.20 -6.84
N GLY A 13 -9.72 13.02 -7.46
CA GLY A 13 -9.40 11.74 -6.83
C GLY A 13 -7.97 11.66 -6.31
N ILE A 14 -6.97 12.06 -7.12
CA ILE A 14 -5.56 12.11 -6.71
C ILE A 14 -5.36 13.00 -5.49
N VAL A 15 -6.00 14.17 -5.45
CA VAL A 15 -5.89 15.09 -4.32
C VAL A 15 -6.50 14.49 -3.05
N ILE A 16 -7.68 13.88 -3.15
CA ILE A 16 -8.32 13.25 -1.99
C ILE A 16 -7.47 12.09 -1.47
N VAL A 17 -6.96 11.23 -2.35
CA VAL A 17 -6.09 10.12 -1.96
C VAL A 17 -4.81 10.63 -1.31
N ALA A 18 -4.18 11.68 -1.86
CA ALA A 18 -2.98 12.28 -1.25
C ALA A 18 -3.27 12.88 0.13
N ILE A 19 -4.40 13.57 0.29
CA ILE A 19 -4.83 14.12 1.59
C ILE A 19 -5.06 12.99 2.59
N ALA A 20 -5.76 11.93 2.21
CA ALA A 20 -5.99 10.78 3.08
C ALA A 20 -4.67 10.12 3.47
N TYR A 21 -3.78 9.88 2.50
CA TYR A 21 -2.44 9.34 2.74
C TYR A 21 -1.68 10.18 3.77
N PHE A 22 -1.72 11.50 3.66
CA PHE A 22 -1.14 12.41 4.66
C PHE A 22 -1.82 12.33 6.02
N LEU A 23 -3.16 12.40 6.09
CA LEU A 23 -3.87 12.42 7.37
C LEU A 23 -3.70 11.13 8.17
N PHE A 24 -3.77 9.97 7.51
CA PHE A 24 -3.53 8.67 8.15
C PHE A 24 -2.07 8.53 8.57
N THR A 25 -1.12 8.96 7.74
CA THR A 25 0.31 8.89 8.11
C THR A 25 0.64 9.86 9.25
N LEU A 26 0.04 11.06 9.26
CA LEU A 26 0.15 12.04 10.35
C LEU A 26 -0.37 11.43 11.66
N HIS A 27 -1.58 10.83 11.62
CA HIS A 27 -2.15 10.15 12.78
C HIS A 27 -1.23 9.03 13.27
N ALA A 28 -0.74 8.18 12.36
CA ALA A 28 0.19 7.11 12.70
C ALA A 28 1.50 7.63 13.30
N THR A 29 2.02 8.76 12.82
CA THR A 29 3.30 9.28 13.29
C THR A 29 3.22 9.86 14.70
N PHE A 30 2.09 10.50 15.04
CA PHE A 30 2.00 11.30 16.27
C PHE A 30 1.01 10.78 17.31
N VAL A 31 0.11 9.86 16.96
CA VAL A 31 -0.95 9.38 17.86
C VAL A 31 -0.77 7.91 18.22
N LEU A 32 -0.22 7.12 17.32
CA LEU A 32 0.03 5.71 17.58
C LEU A 32 1.25 5.55 18.49
N SER A 33 1.01 5.21 19.77
CA SER A 33 2.03 4.97 20.79
C SER A 33 2.54 3.52 20.72
N TRP A 34 3.35 3.20 19.71
CA TRP A 34 3.91 1.85 19.55
C TRP A 34 5.27 1.72 20.23
N ILE A 35 5.91 2.86 20.50
CA ILE A 35 7.19 2.92 21.20
C ILE A 35 6.95 2.64 22.68
N GLY A 36 7.53 1.55 23.18
CA GLY A 36 7.61 1.23 24.61
C GLY A 36 7.06 -0.14 24.99
N GLU A 37 6.50 -0.92 24.05
CA GLU A 37 5.94 -2.25 24.35
C GLU A 37 6.97 -3.22 24.93
N TRP A 38 8.25 -3.05 24.58
CA TRP A 38 9.34 -3.85 25.12
C TRP A 38 9.58 -3.65 26.62
N GLU A 39 9.20 -2.51 27.21
CA GLU A 39 9.49 -2.20 28.62
C GLU A 39 8.72 -3.15 29.56
N ALA A 40 7.48 -3.46 29.22
CA ALA A 40 6.64 -4.40 29.98
C ALA A 40 7.15 -5.84 29.89
N LEU A 41 7.83 -6.19 28.79
CA LEU A 41 8.30 -7.56 28.51
C LEU A 41 9.73 -7.82 28.96
N GLY A 42 10.54 -6.78 29.16
CA GLY A 42 11.97 -6.90 29.46
C GLY A 42 12.29 -7.76 30.68
N ALA A 43 11.43 -7.75 31.69
CA ALA A 43 11.61 -8.54 32.91
C ALA A 43 11.32 -10.04 32.72
N TYR A 44 10.44 -10.41 31.78
CA TYR A 44 9.92 -11.78 31.64
C TYR A 44 10.42 -12.50 30.39
N ASN A 45 10.72 -11.74 29.32
CA ASN A 45 11.20 -12.29 28.05
C ASN A 45 12.19 -11.32 27.38
N PRO A 46 13.46 -11.30 27.82
CA PRO A 46 14.47 -10.37 27.32
C PRO A 46 14.72 -10.47 25.82
N GLN A 47 14.59 -11.68 25.24
CA GLN A 47 14.79 -11.90 23.82
C GLN A 47 13.66 -11.28 22.99
N ALA A 48 12.40 -11.48 23.38
CA ALA A 48 11.28 -10.85 22.72
C ALA A 48 11.31 -9.32 22.88
N ALA A 49 11.65 -8.83 24.08
CA ALA A 49 11.78 -7.40 24.35
C ALA A 49 12.84 -6.74 23.45
N PHE A 50 14.00 -7.37 23.25
CA PHE A 50 15.02 -6.86 22.33
C PHE A 50 14.49 -6.73 20.89
N TRP A 51 13.82 -7.76 20.38
CA TRP A 51 13.30 -7.72 19.01
C TRP A 51 12.20 -6.68 18.84
N ILE A 52 11.29 -6.57 19.81
CA ILE A 52 10.24 -5.54 19.82
C ILE A 52 10.86 -4.15 19.83
N PHE A 53 11.86 -3.90 20.68
CA PHE A 53 12.60 -2.63 20.67
C PHE A 53 13.19 -2.30 19.29
N VAL A 54 13.85 -3.27 18.65
CA VAL A 54 14.43 -3.06 17.31
C VAL A 54 13.35 -2.79 16.27
N THR A 55 12.25 -3.53 16.28
CA THR A 55 11.15 -3.34 15.32
C THR A 55 10.44 -2.02 15.53
N ASP A 56 10.19 -1.60 16.77
CA ASP A 56 9.46 -0.36 17.09
C ASP A 56 10.27 0.87 16.71
N VAL A 57 11.55 0.88 17.09
CA VAL A 57 12.47 1.98 16.73
C VAL A 57 12.62 2.08 15.23
N SER A 58 12.78 0.93 14.54
CA SER A 58 12.87 0.91 13.07
C SER A 58 11.57 1.40 12.43
N ALA A 59 10.42 0.84 12.82
CA ALA A 59 9.12 1.22 12.30
C ALA A 59 8.87 2.73 12.45
N TYR A 60 9.15 3.30 13.63
CA TYR A 60 8.97 4.72 13.86
C TYR A 60 9.93 5.59 13.03
N ALA A 61 11.22 5.26 13.00
CA ALA A 61 12.21 6.03 12.24
C ALA A 61 11.87 6.05 10.74
N PHE A 62 11.40 4.93 10.19
CA PHE A 62 11.02 4.81 8.79
C PHE A 62 9.61 5.36 8.49
N LEU A 63 8.71 5.37 9.47
CA LEU A 63 7.41 6.06 9.38
C LEU A 63 7.57 7.57 9.18
N LEU A 64 8.59 8.19 9.78
CA LEU A 64 8.91 9.60 9.52
C LEU A 64 9.21 9.86 8.02
N LEU A 65 9.82 8.90 7.32
CA LEU A 65 10.08 9.03 5.88
C LEU A 65 8.78 8.95 5.07
N ARG A 66 7.86 8.06 5.45
CA ARG A 66 6.50 8.01 4.88
C ARG A 66 5.75 9.32 5.10
N PHE A 67 5.86 9.88 6.31
CA PHE A 67 5.26 11.17 6.65
C PHE A 67 5.80 12.29 5.74
N LEU A 68 7.11 12.37 5.55
CA LEU A 68 7.72 13.30 4.59
C LEU A 68 7.24 13.05 3.14
N ALA A 69 7.14 11.78 2.72
CA ALA A 69 6.61 11.42 1.41
C ALA A 69 5.19 11.94 1.21
N SER A 70 4.34 11.83 2.24
CA SER A 70 2.95 12.26 2.21
C SER A 70 2.80 13.78 2.12
N ILE A 71 3.67 14.56 2.80
CA ILE A 71 3.71 16.02 2.69
C ILE A 71 4.04 16.43 1.25
N VAL A 72 5.06 15.79 0.66
CA VAL A 72 5.46 16.05 -0.73
C VAL A 72 4.35 15.63 -1.69
N ALA A 73 3.67 14.51 -1.45
CA ALA A 73 2.56 14.03 -2.27
C ALA A 73 1.35 14.99 -2.25
N VAL A 74 0.93 15.47 -1.08
CA VAL A 74 -0.14 16.48 -0.95
C VAL A 74 0.25 17.76 -1.67
N SER A 75 1.46 18.25 -1.45
CA SER A 75 1.96 19.47 -2.09
C SER A 75 1.95 19.33 -3.62
N ALA A 76 2.44 18.20 -4.15
CA ALA A 76 2.43 17.90 -5.57
C ALA A 76 1.00 17.79 -6.13
N ALA A 77 0.08 17.15 -5.42
CA ALA A 77 -1.32 16.99 -5.82
C ALA A 77 -2.08 18.33 -5.84
N ILE A 78 -1.87 19.19 -4.84
CA ILE A 78 -2.45 20.54 -4.79
C ILE A 78 -1.90 21.41 -5.93
N LEU A 79 -0.60 21.34 -6.22
CA LEU A 79 0.01 22.05 -7.35
C LEU A 79 -0.55 21.56 -8.69
N TYR A 80 -0.73 20.25 -8.82
CA TYR A 80 -1.36 19.62 -9.98
C TYR A 80 -2.82 20.06 -10.18
N LEU A 81 -3.59 20.19 -9.09
CA LEU A 81 -4.98 20.66 -9.13
C LEU A 81 -5.11 22.17 -9.38
N SER A 82 -4.27 22.97 -8.72
CA SER A 82 -4.24 24.44 -8.83
C SER A 82 -3.71 24.95 -10.17
N LYS A 83 -3.32 24.03 -11.07
CA LYS A 83 -2.86 24.32 -12.44
C LYS A 83 -1.67 25.29 -12.48
N ARG A 84 -0.89 25.38 -11.39
CA ARG A 84 0.45 25.94 -11.45
C ARG A 84 1.28 24.92 -12.23
N TRP A 85 1.61 25.25 -13.49
CA TRP A 85 2.41 24.36 -14.34
C TRP A 85 3.74 24.08 -13.64
N LEU A 86 3.82 22.92 -13.01
CA LEU A 86 5.11 22.37 -12.66
C LEU A 86 5.77 21.98 -13.97
N LEU A 87 6.99 22.46 -14.19
CA LEU A 87 7.81 21.91 -15.26
C LEU A 87 7.81 20.38 -15.14
N GLN A 88 7.77 19.70 -16.28
CA GLN A 88 7.80 18.23 -16.32
C GLN A 88 8.99 17.69 -15.51
N SER A 89 10.14 18.36 -15.59
CA SER A 89 11.32 18.04 -14.79
C SER A 89 11.07 18.13 -13.28
N THR A 90 10.34 19.15 -12.82
CA THR A 90 9.94 19.30 -11.40
C THR A 90 8.97 18.21 -10.98
N THR A 91 7.97 17.88 -11.81
CA THR A 91 7.00 16.80 -11.52
C THR A 91 7.72 15.46 -11.36
N TYR A 92 8.64 15.13 -12.27
CA TYR A 92 9.43 13.91 -12.18
C TYR A 92 10.31 13.91 -10.92
N LYS A 93 10.93 15.03 -10.56
CA LYS A 93 11.72 15.13 -9.32
C LYS A 93 10.85 14.87 -8.08
N LEU A 94 9.67 15.48 -7.98
CA LEU A 94 8.75 15.28 -6.87
C LEU A 94 8.31 13.81 -6.76
N LEU A 95 7.91 13.20 -7.88
CA LEU A 95 7.54 11.78 -7.92
C LEU A 95 8.70 10.89 -7.47
N ARG A 96 9.93 11.14 -7.92
CA ARG A 96 11.11 10.37 -7.48
C ARG A 96 11.34 10.48 -5.98
N VAL A 97 11.20 11.67 -5.41
CA VAL A 97 11.34 11.89 -3.96
C VAL A 97 10.29 11.09 -3.21
N ILE A 98 9.02 11.15 -3.63
CA ILE A 98 7.93 10.37 -3.03
C ILE A 98 8.25 8.87 -3.06
N LEU A 99 8.68 8.35 -4.22
CA LEU A 99 9.01 6.94 -4.41
C LEU A 99 10.20 6.48 -3.56
N ILE A 100 11.23 7.32 -3.42
CA ILE A 100 12.40 7.00 -2.57
C ILE A 100 12.01 6.98 -1.10
N LEU A 101 11.28 7.99 -0.63
CA LEU A 101 10.87 8.07 0.77
C LEU A 101 9.92 6.93 1.14
N GLU A 102 8.96 6.60 0.26
CA GLU A 102 8.07 5.45 0.43
C GLU A 102 8.85 4.12 0.38
N GLY A 103 9.80 3.98 -0.55
CA GLY A 103 10.66 2.79 -0.62
C GLY A 103 11.53 2.62 0.63
N LEU A 104 12.02 3.71 1.21
CA LEU A 104 12.72 3.65 2.49
C LEU A 104 11.76 3.23 3.60
N TYR A 105 10.55 3.79 3.68
CA TYR A 105 9.55 3.34 4.67
C TYR A 105 9.37 1.82 4.66
N TRP A 106 9.15 1.22 3.49
CA TRP A 106 8.96 -0.23 3.37
C TRP A 106 10.20 -1.03 3.78
N LEU A 107 11.39 -0.48 3.56
CA LEU A 107 12.64 -1.10 4.03
C LEU A 107 12.70 -1.19 5.56
N GLY A 108 12.02 -0.29 6.27
CA GLY A 108 11.89 -0.33 7.74
C GLY A 108 11.17 -1.56 8.29
N LEU A 109 10.47 -2.33 7.45
CA LEU A 109 9.86 -3.61 7.85
C LEU A 109 10.85 -4.78 7.89
N LEU A 110 12.08 -4.59 7.39
CA LEU A 110 13.09 -5.65 7.30
C LEU A 110 13.39 -6.29 8.67
N PRO A 111 13.56 -5.54 9.78
CA PRO A 111 13.79 -6.16 11.08
C PRO A 111 12.64 -7.08 11.52
N SER A 112 11.38 -6.70 11.26
CA SER A 112 10.21 -7.55 11.56
C SER A 112 10.20 -8.81 10.70
N GLY A 113 10.59 -8.70 9.43
CA GLY A 113 10.77 -9.85 8.54
C GLY A 113 11.83 -10.82 9.05
N ILE A 114 12.98 -10.30 9.47
CA ILE A 114 14.09 -11.08 10.05
C ILE A 114 13.65 -11.75 11.36
N TRP A 115 13.00 -11.00 12.26
CA TRP A 115 12.51 -11.55 13.52
C TRP A 115 11.52 -12.70 13.30
N GLY A 116 10.62 -12.56 12.33
CA GLY A 116 9.61 -13.58 12.05
C GLY A 116 10.13 -14.89 11.45
N ILE A 117 11.36 -14.91 10.92
CA ILE A 117 11.98 -16.12 10.35
C ILE A 117 13.02 -16.76 11.28
N ILE A 118 13.51 -16.03 12.30
CA ILE A 118 14.52 -16.55 13.23
C ILE A 118 13.84 -17.46 14.26
N PRO A 119 14.36 -18.70 14.46
CA PRO A 119 13.84 -19.58 15.50
C PRO A 119 14.12 -19.01 16.90
N SER A 120 13.16 -19.19 17.79
CA SER A 120 13.33 -18.88 19.22
C SER A 120 13.93 -20.07 19.98
N ASN A 121 14.21 -19.90 21.27
CA ASN A 121 14.57 -21.01 22.15
C ASN A 121 13.48 -22.10 22.23
N ALA A 122 12.23 -21.77 21.89
CA ALA A 122 11.11 -22.71 21.79
C ALA A 122 10.93 -23.30 20.38
N GLY A 123 11.85 -23.02 19.45
CA GLY A 123 11.79 -23.45 18.05
C GLY A 123 11.15 -22.42 17.12
N PHE A 124 10.73 -22.89 15.94
CA PHE A 124 10.11 -22.07 14.89
C PHE A 124 8.66 -21.72 15.23
N SER A 125 8.34 -20.43 15.28
CA SER A 125 6.97 -19.96 15.38
C SER A 125 6.34 -19.87 13.99
N THR A 126 5.50 -20.85 13.65
CA THR A 126 4.74 -20.82 12.38
C THR A 126 3.81 -19.60 12.33
N SER A 127 3.25 -19.23 13.49
CA SER A 127 2.43 -18.01 13.65
C SER A 127 3.22 -16.78 13.21
N LEU A 128 4.38 -16.52 13.84
CA LEU A 128 5.19 -15.34 13.55
C LEU A 128 5.75 -15.34 12.12
N LEU A 129 6.09 -16.52 11.59
CA LEU A 129 6.55 -16.68 10.22
C LEU A 129 5.49 -16.24 9.20
N VAL A 130 4.24 -16.67 9.40
CA VAL A 130 3.16 -16.44 8.43
C VAL A 130 2.53 -15.06 8.59
N SER A 131 2.44 -14.53 9.82
CA SER A 131 1.87 -13.19 10.07
C SER A 131 2.86 -12.06 9.83
N THR A 132 4.15 -12.29 10.06
CA THR A 132 5.14 -11.21 10.13
C THR A 132 6.35 -11.51 9.25
N GLY A 133 6.98 -12.68 9.39
CA GLY A 133 8.21 -13.03 8.68
C GLY A 133 8.09 -12.91 7.15
N ILE A 134 7.19 -13.70 6.55
CA ILE A 134 7.00 -13.73 5.09
C ILE A 134 6.47 -12.39 4.56
N PRO A 135 5.38 -11.79 5.09
CA PRO A 135 4.86 -10.53 4.56
C PRO A 135 5.88 -9.40 4.66
N CYS A 136 6.53 -9.22 5.81
CA CYS A 136 7.51 -8.15 6.00
C CYS A 136 8.76 -8.36 5.14
N MET A 137 9.25 -9.59 4.96
CA MET A 137 10.39 -9.85 4.06
C MET A 137 10.06 -9.54 2.59
N VAL A 138 8.87 -9.93 2.12
CA VAL A 138 8.43 -9.63 0.75
C VAL A 138 8.24 -8.12 0.58
N GLY A 139 7.58 -7.47 1.55
CA GLY A 139 7.36 -6.03 1.56
C GLY A 139 8.66 -5.24 1.61
N SER A 140 9.59 -5.57 2.50
CA SER A 140 10.84 -4.83 2.73
C SER A 140 11.93 -5.06 1.68
N ILE A 141 11.72 -5.99 0.74
CA ILE A 141 12.65 -6.24 -0.36
C ILE A 141 11.98 -5.89 -1.69
N GLY A 142 10.85 -6.51 -2.00
CA GLY A 142 10.17 -6.38 -3.29
C GLY A 142 9.72 -4.95 -3.58
N ILE A 143 9.09 -4.30 -2.59
CA ILE A 143 8.58 -2.93 -2.74
C ILE A 143 9.75 -1.92 -2.82
N PRO A 144 10.71 -1.85 -1.88
CA PRO A 144 11.83 -0.90 -1.96
C PRO A 144 12.65 -1.04 -3.24
N VAL A 145 13.03 -2.27 -3.62
CA VAL A 145 13.84 -2.49 -4.83
C VAL A 145 13.09 -2.00 -6.06
N SER A 146 11.80 -2.32 -6.20
CA SER A 146 11.02 -1.90 -7.35
C SER A 146 10.78 -0.38 -7.38
N LEU A 147 10.55 0.25 -6.22
CA LEU A 147 10.37 1.70 -6.09
C LEU A 147 11.67 2.48 -6.35
N PHE A 148 12.82 2.03 -5.84
CA PHE A 148 14.11 2.67 -6.11
C PHE A 148 14.48 2.54 -7.58
N MET A 149 14.24 1.38 -8.18
CA MET A 149 14.46 1.18 -9.61
C MET A 149 13.50 2.04 -10.45
N LEU A 150 12.23 2.17 -10.04
CA LEU A 150 11.29 3.08 -10.67
C LEU A 150 11.78 4.53 -10.57
N ALA A 151 12.16 5.00 -9.38
CA ALA A 151 12.66 6.35 -9.15
C ALA A 151 13.95 6.65 -9.93
N TYR A 152 14.83 5.66 -10.10
CA TYR A 152 16.03 5.79 -10.92
C TYR A 152 15.70 5.88 -12.42
N ARG A 153 14.72 5.11 -12.90
CA ARG A 153 14.32 5.05 -14.31
C ARG A 153 13.32 6.14 -14.72
N LEU A 154 12.68 6.79 -13.76
CA LEU A 154 11.75 7.89 -13.99
C LEU A 154 12.55 9.17 -14.34
N ASN A 155 12.80 9.39 -15.63
CA ASN A 155 13.56 10.55 -16.13
C ASN A 155 12.81 11.20 -17.30
N PRO A 156 12.61 12.53 -17.31
CA PRO A 156 11.94 13.23 -18.40
C PRO A 156 12.69 13.12 -19.74
N ASN A 157 13.99 12.88 -19.72
CA ASN A 157 14.85 12.84 -20.91
C ASN A 157 15.09 11.41 -21.43
N GLN A 158 14.44 10.39 -20.86
CA GLN A 158 14.60 9.00 -21.27
C GLN A 158 13.25 8.37 -21.67
N PRO A 159 13.23 7.41 -22.59
CA PRO A 159 12.01 6.68 -22.94
C PRO A 159 11.37 6.02 -21.70
N PRO A 160 10.03 6.11 -21.54
CA PRO A 160 9.35 5.68 -20.32
C PRO A 160 9.29 4.16 -20.15
N LYS A 161 9.59 3.37 -21.20
CA LYS A 161 9.59 1.89 -21.19
C LYS A 161 10.16 1.27 -19.91
N LYS A 162 11.33 1.74 -19.45
CA LYS A 162 11.96 1.21 -18.23
C LYS A 162 11.21 1.60 -16.96
N ALA A 163 10.69 2.83 -16.89
CA ALA A 163 9.87 3.27 -15.78
C ALA A 163 8.55 2.49 -15.73
N ILE A 164 7.89 2.27 -16.89
CA ILE A 164 6.67 1.47 -17.00
C ILE A 164 6.89 0.07 -16.44
N LYS A 165 7.96 -0.61 -16.86
CA LYS A 165 8.31 -1.94 -16.33
C LYS A 165 8.38 -1.95 -14.79
N TRP A 166 9.12 -1.01 -14.19
CA TRP A 166 9.31 -1.00 -12.73
C TRP A 166 8.06 -0.55 -11.97
N MET A 167 7.23 0.30 -12.56
CA MET A 167 5.91 0.66 -12.01
C MET A 167 4.98 -0.56 -11.97
N LEU A 168 4.95 -1.37 -13.04
CA LEU A 168 4.14 -2.60 -13.08
C LEU A 168 4.63 -3.62 -12.04
N ILE A 169 5.95 -3.76 -11.88
CA ILE A 169 6.55 -4.64 -10.87
C ILE A 169 6.22 -4.14 -9.45
N ALA A 170 6.33 -2.82 -9.21
CA ALA A 170 5.98 -2.24 -7.91
C ALA A 170 4.50 -2.47 -7.58
N GLY A 171 3.60 -2.19 -8.53
CA GLY A 171 2.16 -2.44 -8.35
C GLY A 171 1.86 -3.90 -8.01
N PHE A 172 2.53 -4.86 -8.65
CA PHE A 172 2.41 -6.28 -8.30
C PHE A 172 2.88 -6.56 -6.86
N PHE A 173 4.05 -6.07 -6.46
CA PHE A 173 4.57 -6.31 -5.11
C PHE A 173 3.70 -5.70 -4.01
N TYR A 174 3.11 -4.52 -4.23
CA TYR A 174 2.14 -3.96 -3.29
C TYR A 174 0.94 -4.89 -3.10
N VAL A 175 0.28 -5.30 -4.19
CA VAL A 175 -0.90 -6.18 -4.07
C VAL A 175 -0.54 -7.54 -3.48
N LEU A 176 0.63 -8.08 -3.81
CA LEU A 176 1.13 -9.34 -3.26
C LEU A 176 1.39 -9.22 -1.75
N GLU A 177 2.05 -8.16 -1.31
CA GLU A 177 2.30 -7.90 0.12
C GLU A 177 0.98 -7.78 0.87
N PHE A 178 0.01 -7.02 0.36
CA PHE A 178 -1.29 -6.90 1.01
C PHE A 178 -1.99 -8.24 1.13
N TRP A 179 -1.91 -9.11 0.10
CA TRP A 179 -2.46 -10.46 0.19
C TRP A 179 -1.76 -11.28 1.29
N LEU A 180 -0.42 -11.31 1.30
CA LEU A 180 0.36 -12.06 2.28
C LEU A 180 0.05 -11.60 3.71
N ASN A 181 0.05 -10.30 3.92
CA ASN A 181 -0.16 -9.68 5.22
C ASN A 181 -1.59 -9.96 5.75
N ASN A 182 -2.61 -9.66 4.94
CA ASN A 182 -4.00 -9.86 5.35
C ASN A 182 -4.38 -11.35 5.48
N THR A 183 -3.84 -12.22 4.62
CA THR A 183 -4.05 -13.67 4.74
C THR A 183 -3.34 -14.23 5.96
N GLY A 184 -2.11 -13.78 6.24
CA GLY A 184 -1.36 -14.17 7.43
C GLY A 184 -2.13 -13.84 8.71
N MET A 185 -2.72 -12.65 8.78
CA MET A 185 -3.54 -12.24 9.93
C MET A 185 -4.85 -13.00 10.08
N TRP A 186 -5.48 -13.43 8.97
CA TRP A 186 -6.60 -14.36 9.04
C TRP A 186 -6.19 -15.75 9.54
N ILE A 187 -5.02 -16.25 9.13
CA ILE A 187 -4.47 -17.50 9.65
C ILE A 187 -4.29 -17.42 11.17
N ILE A 188 -3.71 -16.33 11.68
CA ILE A 188 -3.58 -16.10 13.13
C ILE A 188 -4.94 -16.05 13.82
N THR A 189 -5.88 -15.30 13.26
CA THR A 189 -7.23 -15.19 13.83
C THR A 189 -7.89 -16.56 13.95
N VAL A 190 -7.79 -17.41 12.93
CA VAL A 190 -8.33 -18.78 12.98
C VAL A 190 -7.54 -19.68 13.95
N MET A 191 -6.22 -19.52 14.07
CA MET A 191 -5.41 -20.27 15.03
C MET A 191 -5.74 -19.92 16.48
N GLN A 192 -6.09 -18.66 16.76
CA GLN A 192 -6.38 -18.17 18.11
C GLN A 192 -7.85 -18.40 18.50
N ASP A 193 -8.78 -18.03 17.63
CA ASP A 193 -10.22 -18.03 17.93
C ASP A 193 -10.92 -19.33 17.45
N GLY A 194 -10.21 -20.17 16.68
CA GLY A 194 -10.73 -21.39 16.07
C GLY A 194 -11.53 -21.14 14.79
N SER A 195 -11.68 -22.18 13.96
CA SER A 195 -12.44 -22.10 12.70
C SER A 195 -13.95 -21.83 12.90
N GLY A 196 -14.46 -22.08 14.12
CA GLY A 196 -15.83 -21.78 14.50
C GLY A 196 -16.19 -20.31 14.38
N ILE A 197 -15.22 -19.39 14.42
CA ILE A 197 -15.46 -17.95 14.26
C ILE A 197 -16.20 -17.60 12.95
N LEU A 198 -15.92 -18.32 11.86
CA LEU A 198 -16.57 -18.12 10.57
C LEU A 198 -18.02 -18.64 10.55
N SER A 199 -18.30 -19.69 11.32
CA SER A 199 -19.65 -20.25 11.43
C SER A 199 -20.53 -19.43 12.40
N ASN A 200 -19.92 -18.91 13.47
CA ASN A 200 -20.60 -18.14 14.51
C ASN A 200 -20.81 -16.67 14.12
N SER A 201 -19.99 -16.14 13.22
CA SER A 201 -20.06 -14.76 12.75
C SER A 201 -20.07 -14.70 11.21
N PRO A 202 -21.21 -15.01 10.56
CA PRO A 202 -21.31 -15.06 9.09
C PRO A 202 -20.86 -13.78 8.38
N GLN A 203 -20.99 -12.62 9.03
CA GLN A 203 -20.50 -11.34 8.52
C GLN A 203 -18.99 -11.34 8.25
N LEU A 204 -18.21 -12.17 8.96
CA LEU A 204 -16.78 -12.30 8.79
C LEU A 204 -16.41 -13.14 7.55
N ILE A 205 -17.33 -13.96 7.03
CA ILE A 205 -17.07 -14.81 5.86
C ILE A 205 -16.69 -13.96 4.65
N ALA A 206 -17.38 -12.84 4.43
CA ALA A 206 -17.08 -11.94 3.33
C ALA A 206 -15.71 -11.27 3.50
N SER A 207 -15.37 -10.86 4.72
CA SER A 207 -14.07 -10.29 5.07
C SER A 207 -12.94 -11.30 4.83
N PHE A 208 -13.08 -12.51 5.37
CA PHE A 208 -12.18 -13.65 5.15
C PHE A 208 -12.02 -13.98 3.66
N ALA A 209 -13.12 -14.18 2.93
CA ALA A 209 -13.10 -14.51 1.51
C ALA A 209 -12.41 -13.39 0.69
N SER A 210 -12.68 -12.13 1.01
CA SER A 210 -12.06 -10.99 0.32
C SER A 210 -10.55 -10.92 0.58
N ALA A 211 -10.09 -11.22 1.80
CA ALA A 211 -8.67 -11.20 2.15
C ALA A 211 -7.91 -12.38 1.56
N VAL A 212 -8.42 -13.61 1.73
CA VAL A 212 -7.71 -14.83 1.34
C VAL A 212 -7.82 -15.09 -0.16
N ALA A 213 -9.02 -15.02 -0.73
CA ALA A 213 -9.27 -15.34 -2.13
C ALA A 213 -9.32 -14.07 -3.01
N GLY A 214 -9.97 -13.01 -2.54
CA GLY A 214 -10.12 -11.76 -3.30
C GLY A 214 -8.77 -11.08 -3.59
N LEU A 215 -7.95 -10.85 -2.56
CA LEU A 215 -6.62 -10.27 -2.76
C LEU A 215 -5.67 -11.20 -3.52
N LEU A 216 -5.78 -12.53 -3.36
CA LEU A 216 -5.01 -13.47 -4.17
C LEU A 216 -5.36 -13.34 -5.65
N ALA A 217 -6.65 -13.35 -5.97
CA ALA A 217 -7.13 -13.17 -7.34
C ALA A 217 -6.65 -11.82 -7.91
N LEU A 218 -6.69 -10.75 -7.11
CA LEU A 218 -6.19 -9.43 -7.49
C LEU A 218 -4.66 -9.43 -7.70
N ALA A 219 -3.89 -10.12 -6.86
CA ALA A 219 -2.43 -10.24 -6.99
C ALA A 219 -2.06 -11.00 -8.27
N LEU A 220 -2.71 -12.14 -8.53
CA LEU A 220 -2.52 -12.92 -9.74
C LEU A 220 -2.92 -12.12 -10.99
N PHE A 221 -4.05 -11.43 -10.95
CA PHE A 221 -4.50 -10.56 -12.06
C PHE A 221 -3.52 -9.41 -12.30
N THR A 222 -3.02 -8.76 -11.24
CA THR A 222 -2.04 -7.68 -11.33
C THR A 222 -0.72 -8.19 -11.89
N GLY A 223 -0.27 -9.38 -11.49
CA GLY A 223 0.92 -10.04 -12.02
C GLY A 223 0.77 -10.40 -13.50
N TYR A 224 -0.39 -10.93 -13.90
CA TYR A 224 -0.72 -11.19 -15.31
C TYR A 224 -0.72 -9.89 -16.14
N PHE A 225 -1.38 -8.84 -15.64
CA PHE A 225 -1.39 -7.54 -16.30
C PHE A 225 0.02 -6.96 -16.42
N ALA A 226 0.82 -6.99 -15.35
CA ALA A 226 2.20 -6.56 -15.34
C ALA A 226 3.03 -7.30 -16.40
N LYS A 227 2.92 -8.64 -16.45
CA LYS A 227 3.59 -9.47 -17.46
C LYS A 227 3.19 -9.09 -18.89
N LYS A 228 1.90 -8.90 -19.15
CA LYS A 228 1.38 -8.55 -20.48
C LYS A 228 1.79 -7.14 -20.93
N SER A 229 1.88 -6.20 -19.99
CA SER A 229 2.13 -4.79 -20.27
C SER A 229 3.61 -4.37 -20.14
N ILE A 230 4.51 -5.25 -19.70
CA ILE A 230 5.93 -4.94 -19.50
C ILE A 230 6.67 -4.51 -20.78
N GLY A 231 6.14 -4.90 -21.95
CA GLY A 231 6.68 -4.54 -23.26
C GLY A 231 6.31 -3.13 -23.74
N ALA A 232 5.41 -2.44 -23.04
CA ALA A 232 4.91 -1.13 -23.45
C ALA A 232 6.05 -0.10 -23.57
N VAL A 233 6.09 0.58 -24.72
CA VAL A 233 7.14 1.56 -25.03
C VAL A 233 6.78 2.95 -24.50
N ASP A 234 5.49 3.25 -24.41
CA ASP A 234 4.94 4.54 -24.00
C ASP A 234 3.75 4.38 -23.03
N TRP A 235 3.50 5.39 -22.20
CA TRP A 235 2.40 5.44 -21.22
C TRP A 235 1.04 5.29 -21.90
N SER A 236 0.93 5.75 -23.15
CA SER A 236 -0.28 5.64 -23.96
C SER A 236 -0.73 4.20 -24.24
N GLN A 237 0.21 3.25 -24.22
CA GLN A 237 -0.06 1.83 -24.48
C GLN A 237 -0.60 1.09 -23.24
N LEU A 238 -0.54 1.71 -22.06
CA LEU A 238 -1.09 1.14 -20.84
C LEU A 238 -2.59 1.38 -20.77
N SER A 239 -3.34 0.33 -20.43
CA SER A 239 -4.78 0.45 -20.22
C SER A 239 -5.05 1.14 -18.88
N ILE A 240 -5.38 2.43 -18.94
CA ILE A 240 -5.82 3.21 -17.77
C ILE A 240 -7.01 2.55 -17.09
N ARG A 241 -7.91 1.91 -17.86
CA ARG A 241 -9.07 1.21 -17.32
C ARG A 241 -8.70 0.01 -16.46
N ILE A 242 -7.71 -0.77 -16.88
CA ILE A 242 -7.24 -1.93 -16.11
C ILE A 242 -6.53 -1.46 -14.83
N SER A 243 -5.69 -0.44 -14.92
CA SER A 243 -5.08 0.18 -13.73
C SER A 243 -6.15 0.72 -12.78
N GLY A 244 -7.19 1.37 -13.31
CA GLY A 244 -8.35 1.83 -12.54
C GLY A 244 -9.09 0.69 -11.84
N ALA A 245 -9.31 -0.43 -12.54
CA ALA A 245 -9.93 -1.63 -11.95
C ALA A 245 -9.11 -2.19 -10.79
N ILE A 246 -7.78 -2.28 -10.94
CA ILE A 246 -6.89 -2.77 -9.88
C ILE A 246 -6.94 -1.84 -8.66
N ILE A 247 -6.78 -0.53 -8.88
CA ILE A 247 -6.80 0.49 -7.82
C ILE A 247 -8.15 0.51 -7.10
N THR A 248 -9.27 0.47 -7.84
CA THR A 248 -10.61 0.41 -7.25
C THR A 248 -10.82 -0.86 -6.46
N SER A 249 -10.45 -2.03 -7.00
CA SER A 249 -10.65 -3.31 -6.31
C SER A 249 -9.86 -3.37 -5.00
N LEU A 250 -8.62 -2.87 -5.01
CA LEU A 250 -7.79 -2.78 -3.82
C LEU A 250 -8.42 -1.83 -2.79
N GLY A 251 -8.88 -0.65 -3.22
CA GLY A 251 -9.56 0.29 -2.31
C GLY A 251 -10.88 -0.23 -1.76
N LEU A 252 -11.66 -0.95 -2.58
CA LEU A 252 -12.90 -1.58 -2.16
C LEU A 252 -12.65 -2.71 -1.14
N PHE A 253 -11.52 -3.42 -1.21
CA PHE A 253 -11.14 -4.36 -0.15
C PHE A 253 -11.03 -3.65 1.21
N PHE A 254 -10.25 -2.56 1.29
CA PHE A 254 -10.12 -1.81 2.55
C PHE A 254 -11.44 -1.20 3.01
N LEU A 255 -12.18 -0.56 2.09
CA LEU A 255 -13.47 0.05 2.39
C LEU A 255 -14.48 -1.00 2.87
N TRP A 256 -14.59 -2.15 2.20
CA TRP A 256 -15.49 -3.22 2.58
C TRP A 256 -15.20 -3.72 3.99
N ASN A 257 -13.93 -3.99 4.30
CA ASN A 257 -13.54 -4.48 5.62
C ASN A 257 -13.80 -3.43 6.71
N TYR A 258 -13.53 -2.16 6.42
CA TYR A 258 -13.82 -1.05 7.33
C TYR A 258 -15.32 -0.89 7.60
N LEU A 259 -16.16 -0.90 6.56
CA LEU A 259 -17.61 -0.85 6.72
C LEU A 259 -18.15 -2.09 7.42
N THR A 260 -17.57 -3.26 7.15
CA THR A 260 -17.99 -4.49 7.80
C THR A 260 -17.81 -4.41 9.30
N TRP A 261 -16.67 -3.85 9.73
CA TRP A 261 -16.43 -3.57 11.14
C TRP A 261 -17.45 -2.60 11.74
N ILE A 262 -17.69 -1.46 11.07
CA ILE A 262 -18.64 -0.44 11.57
C ILE A 262 -20.04 -1.01 11.78
N PHE A 263 -20.55 -1.75 10.79
CA PHE A 263 -21.97 -2.16 10.80
C PHE A 263 -22.22 -3.50 11.49
N TRP A 264 -21.26 -4.42 11.47
CA TRP A 264 -21.47 -5.80 11.93
C TRP A 264 -20.31 -6.35 12.78
N GLY A 265 -19.27 -5.54 13.02
CA GLY A 265 -18.07 -5.97 13.73
C GLY A 265 -18.24 -6.00 15.25
N GLY A 266 -17.68 -7.03 15.86
CA GLY A 266 -17.20 -6.99 17.24
C GLY A 266 -15.67 -6.86 17.24
N TRP A 267 -15.08 -6.41 18.34
CA TRP A 267 -13.62 -6.35 18.44
C TRP A 267 -13.04 -7.78 18.46
N ASN A 268 -12.15 -8.08 17.52
CA ASN A 268 -11.41 -9.35 17.42
C ASN A 268 -10.01 -9.08 16.86
N GLN A 269 -9.16 -10.12 16.80
CA GLN A 269 -7.78 -9.96 16.36
C GLN A 269 -7.67 -9.42 14.92
N TRP A 270 -8.57 -9.85 14.04
CA TRP A 270 -8.63 -9.36 12.66
C TRP A 270 -8.93 -7.85 12.58
N TYR A 271 -9.90 -7.36 13.35
CA TYR A 271 -10.27 -5.95 13.36
C TYR A 271 -9.29 -5.08 14.13
N ALA A 272 -8.68 -5.61 15.19
CA ALA A 272 -7.55 -4.97 15.87
C ALA A 272 -6.41 -4.72 14.88
N TRP A 273 -6.10 -5.72 14.05
CA TRP A 273 -5.11 -5.60 13.01
C TRP A 273 -5.49 -4.56 11.94
N ILE A 274 -6.60 -4.78 11.23
CA ILE A 274 -6.94 -3.99 10.03
C ILE A 274 -7.26 -2.52 10.33
N LEU A 275 -7.57 -2.18 11.59
CA LEU A 275 -7.94 -0.82 12.01
C LEU A 275 -6.90 -0.16 12.91
N GLY A 276 -6.32 -0.93 13.84
CA GLY A 276 -5.39 -0.42 14.85
C GLY A 276 -3.92 -0.53 14.46
N HIS A 277 -3.56 -1.54 13.67
CA HIS A 277 -2.17 -1.84 13.30
C HIS A 277 -1.88 -1.71 11.80
N ASN A 278 -2.89 -1.52 10.97
CA ASN A 278 -2.71 -1.34 9.53
C ASN A 278 -2.50 0.14 9.19
N LEU A 279 -1.26 0.49 8.83
CA LEU A 279 -0.86 1.85 8.45
C LEU A 279 -1.33 2.25 7.04
N ASP A 280 -1.98 1.34 6.32
CA ASP A 280 -2.43 1.52 4.94
C ASP A 280 -3.94 1.75 4.83
N LEU A 281 -4.63 2.04 5.94
CA LEU A 281 -6.08 2.28 5.95
C LEU A 281 -6.51 3.46 5.06
N TRP A 282 -5.61 4.40 4.75
CA TRP A 282 -5.83 5.46 3.76
C TRP A 282 -6.25 4.95 2.38
N MET A 283 -5.92 3.70 2.06
CA MET A 283 -6.25 3.06 0.79
C MET A 283 -7.75 2.86 0.56
N LEU A 284 -8.59 2.98 1.60
CA LEU A 284 -10.05 3.03 1.43
C LEU A 284 -10.51 4.16 0.49
N THR A 285 -9.66 5.18 0.28
CA THR A 285 -9.93 6.30 -0.62
C THR A 285 -9.54 6.06 -2.08
N LEU A 286 -8.80 4.99 -2.39
CA LEU A 286 -8.37 4.65 -3.75
C LEU A 286 -9.52 4.56 -4.78
N PRO A 287 -10.77 4.14 -4.45
CA PRO A 287 -11.85 4.15 -5.43
C PRO A 287 -12.15 5.54 -5.98
N LEU A 288 -11.82 6.62 -5.25
CA LEU A 288 -12.04 8.00 -5.67
C LEU A 288 -11.16 8.42 -6.86
N VAL A 289 -10.03 7.75 -7.08
CA VAL A 289 -9.22 7.90 -8.29
C VAL A 289 -9.41 6.73 -9.26
N GLY A 290 -9.56 5.51 -8.73
CA GLY A 290 -9.70 4.29 -9.54
C GLY A 290 -10.98 4.26 -10.37
N LEU A 291 -12.13 4.68 -9.82
CA LEU A 291 -13.40 4.69 -10.55
C LEU A 291 -13.38 5.66 -11.74
N PRO A 292 -12.93 6.93 -11.58
CA PRO A 292 -12.68 7.80 -12.72
C PRO A 292 -11.75 7.20 -13.79
N MET A 293 -10.68 6.50 -13.40
CA MET A 293 -9.77 5.84 -14.34
C MET A 293 -10.44 4.67 -15.08
N LEU A 294 -11.29 3.90 -14.39
CA LEU A 294 -12.03 2.78 -14.96
C LEU A 294 -12.96 3.23 -16.10
N PHE A 295 -13.63 4.37 -15.90
CA PHE A 295 -14.55 4.95 -16.88
C PHE A 295 -13.90 5.97 -17.82
N TYR A 296 -12.58 6.16 -17.73
CA TYR A 296 -11.87 7.08 -18.60
C TYR A 296 -12.02 6.67 -20.06
N ARG A 297 -12.50 7.60 -20.89
CA ARG A 297 -12.49 7.53 -22.34
C ARG A 297 -11.41 8.48 -22.81
N ARG A 298 -10.45 7.94 -23.56
CA ARG A 298 -9.47 8.75 -24.27
C ARG A 298 -10.23 9.35 -25.45
N ASP A 299 -10.54 10.64 -25.38
CA ASP A 299 -11.21 11.31 -26.49
C ASP A 299 -10.30 11.24 -27.72
N GLN A 300 -10.83 10.74 -28.85
CA GLN A 300 -10.11 10.62 -30.14
C GLN A 300 -9.81 11.99 -30.80
N GLY A 301 -9.88 13.09 -30.04
CA GLY A 301 -9.74 14.47 -30.56
C GLY A 301 -8.38 15.13 -30.37
N GLU A 302 -7.46 14.54 -29.61
CA GLU A 302 -6.09 15.08 -29.43
C GLU A 302 -5.08 14.57 -30.48
N GLU A 303 -5.41 13.54 -31.25
CA GLU A 303 -4.57 13.06 -32.37
C GLU A 303 -4.64 13.99 -33.61
N ALA A 304 -5.56 14.96 -33.65
CA ALA A 304 -5.66 15.91 -34.76
C ALA A 304 -4.85 17.21 -34.54
N ALA A 305 -4.14 17.34 -33.41
CA ALA A 305 -3.42 18.57 -33.05
C ALA A 305 -1.97 18.35 -32.58
N SER A 306 -1.36 17.19 -32.89
CA SER A 306 0.07 16.94 -32.72
C SER A 306 0.80 16.87 -34.05
#